data_AF-A0A1F4PP38-F1
#
_entry.id   AF-A0A1F4PP38-F1
#
_cell.length_a   1.000
_cell.length_b   1.000
_cell.length_c   1.000
_cell.angle_alpha   90.00
_cell.angle_beta   90.00
_cell.angle_gamma   90.00
#
_symmetry.space_group_name_H-M   'P 1'
#
loop_
_entity.id
_entity.type
_entity.pdbx_description
1 polymer ?
#
loop_
_entity_poly.entity_id
_entity_poly.type
_entity_poly.pdbx_seq_one_letter_code
_entity_poly.pdbx_strand_id
1 'polypeptide(L)' 'MRAALTNKTNKSSILETARIQIEILKLLIRTAHEISIFTDKQYLRFEGELQTISKMLNGWIKYISIRTNNQ' A
#
# COMPACT_ATOMS: atom_id res chain seq x y z
N MET A 1 -4.65 7.61 -10.68
CA MET A 1 -5.61 8.39 -11.49
C MET A 1 -6.99 8.54 -10.81
N ARG A 2 -7.67 7.45 -10.42
CA ARG A 2 -9.03 7.53 -9.81
C ARG A 2 -9.14 8.34 -8.52
N ALA A 3 -8.16 8.21 -7.62
CA ALA A 3 -8.15 8.93 -6.34
C ALA A 3 -8.05 10.46 -6.50
N ALA A 4 -7.41 10.97 -7.56
CA ALA A 4 -7.31 12.41 -7.79
C ALA A 4 -8.66 13.06 -8.13
N LEU A 5 -9.62 12.27 -8.65
CA LEU A 5 -10.86 12.73 -9.29
C LEU A 5 -12.14 12.45 -8.48
N THR A 6 -12.04 11.93 -7.24
CA THR A 6 -13.21 11.57 -6.41
C THR A 6 -13.37 12.43 -5.14
N ASN A 7 -14.61 12.58 -4.66
CA ASN A 7 -14.95 13.31 -3.43
C ASN A 7 -14.24 12.76 -2.18
N LYS A 8 -14.03 13.62 -1.17
CA LYS A 8 -13.18 13.40 0.02
C LYS A 8 -13.43 12.06 0.73
N THR A 9 -14.69 11.65 0.86
CA THR A 9 -15.12 10.38 1.50
C THR A 9 -14.68 9.15 0.71
N ASN A 10 -14.71 9.23 -0.62
CA ASN A 10 -14.30 8.14 -1.50
C ASN A 10 -12.77 8.00 -1.54
N LYS A 11 -12.02 9.10 -1.37
CA LYS A 11 -10.55 9.08 -1.32
C LYS A 11 -10.01 8.25 -0.15
N SER A 12 -10.61 8.37 1.04
CA SER A 12 -10.20 7.59 2.21
C SER A 12 -10.46 6.09 2.00
N SER A 13 -11.64 5.74 1.47
CA SER A 13 -11.98 4.34 1.16
C SER A 13 -11.04 3.73 0.11
N ILE A 14 -10.71 4.47 -0.96
CA ILE A 14 -9.79 4.01 -2.01
C ILE A 14 -8.39 3.74 -1.45
N LEU A 15 -7.88 4.63 -0.57
CA LEU A 15 -6.56 4.46 0.02
C LEU A 15 -6.53 3.29 1.00
N GLU A 16 -7.60 3.07 1.75
CA GLU A 16 -7.69 1.93 2.66
C GLU A 16 -7.74 0.60 1.90
N THR A 17 -8.50 0.54 0.80
CA THR A 17 -8.47 -0.62 -0.11
C THR A 17 -7.07 -0.85 -0.66
N ALA A 18 -6.38 0.19 -1.12
CA ALA A 18 -5.01 0.07 -1.61
C ALA A 18 -4.03 -0.41 -0.54
N ARG A 19 -4.18 0.05 0.72
CA ARG A 19 -3.39 -0.42 1.87
C ARG A 19 -3.56 -1.92 2.07
N ILE A 20 -4.81 -2.41 2.10
CA ILE A 20 -5.11 -3.84 2.25
C ILE A 20 -4.50 -4.65 1.11
N GLN A 21 -4.63 -4.19 -0.13
CA GLN A 21 -4.06 -4.86 -1.31
C GLN A 21 -2.54 -4.98 -1.23
N ILE A 22 -1.84 -3.96 -0.73
CA ILE A 22 -0.39 -4.01 -0.55
C ILE A 22 0.03 -5.04 0.51
N GLU A 23 -0.71 -5.14 1.62
CA GLU A 23 -0.40 -6.16 2.63
C GLU A 23 -0.64 -7.59 2.11
N ILE A 24 -1.70 -7.79 1.31
CA ILE A 24 -1.93 -9.07 0.61
C ILE A 24 -0.75 -9.37 -0.34
N LEU A 25 -0.29 -8.38 -1.10
CA LEU A 25 0.79 -8.59 -2.06
C LEU A 25 2.12 -8.92 -1.37
N LYS A 26 2.46 -8.27 -0.25
CA LYS A 26 3.64 -8.64 0.56
C LYS A 26 3.56 -10.09 1.04
N LEU A 27 2.40 -10.52 1.53
CA LEU A 27 2.20 -11.90 1.96
C LEU A 27 2.43 -12.88 0.80
N LEU A 28 1.84 -12.60 -0.37
CA LEU A 28 2.02 -13.45 -1.56
C LEU A 28 3.48 -13.51 -2.02
N ILE A 29 4.19 -12.37 -2.04
CA ILE A 29 5.62 -12.31 -2.39
C ILE A 29 6.47 -13.10 -1.39
N ARG A 30 6.18 -12.98 -0.09
CA ARG A 30 6.84 -13.74 0.96
C ARG A 30 6.60 -15.24 0.81
N THR A 31 5.35 -15.67 0.65
CA THR A 31 5.03 -17.09 0.46
C THR A 31 5.67 -17.65 -0.80
N ALA A 32 5.69 -16.88 -1.90
CA ALA A 32 6.38 -17.28 -3.13
C ALA A 32 7.90 -17.44 -2.93
N HIS A 33 8.53 -16.57 -2.14
CA HIS A 33 9.94 -16.72 -1.76
C HIS A 33 10.17 -17.95 -0.87
N GLU A 34 9.30 -18.20 0.12
CA GLU A 34 9.38 -19.36 1.00
C GLU A 34 9.29 -20.70 0.24
N ILE A 35 8.54 -20.75 -0.86
CA ILE A 35 8.48 -21.93 -1.76
C ILE A 35 9.48 -21.86 -2.93
N SER A 36 10.52 -21.02 -2.81
CA SER A 36 11.64 -20.91 -3.75
C SER A 36 11.27 -20.50 -5.20
N ILE A 37 10.13 -19.83 -5.40
CA ILE A 37 9.78 -19.24 -6.71
C ILE A 37 10.65 -18.02 -7.01
N PHE A 38 10.96 -17.23 -5.97
CA PHE A 38 11.84 -16.07 -6.08
C PHE A 38 13.20 -16.35 -5.46
N THR A 39 14.25 -15.86 -6.10
CA THR A 39 15.58 -15.74 -5.48
C THR A 39 15.58 -14.65 -4.41
N ASP A 40 16.53 -14.69 -3.47
CA ASP A 40 16.69 -13.65 -2.44
C ASP A 40 16.80 -12.24 -3.03
N LYS A 41 17.51 -12.10 -4.16
CA LYS A 41 17.66 -10.82 -4.86
C LYS A 41 16.33 -10.30 -5.39
N GLN A 42 15.48 -11.18 -5.94
CA GLN A 42 14.16 -10.81 -6.43
C GLN A 42 13.23 -10.48 -5.27
N TYR A 43 13.23 -11.30 -4.22
CA TYR A 43 12.45 -11.06 -3.01
C TYR A 43 12.79 -9.71 -2.37
N LEU A 44 14.08 -9.43 -2.12
CA LEU A 44 14.53 -8.16 -1.54
C LEU A 44 14.13 -6.95 -2.38
N ARG A 45 14.18 -7.08 -3.71
CA ARG A 45 13.74 -6.01 -4.60
C ARG A 45 12.23 -5.75 -4.46
N PHE A 46 11.41 -6.79 -4.56
CA PHE A 46 9.96 -6.65 -4.46
C PHE A 46 9.53 -6.16 -3.07
N GLU A 47 10.11 -6.70 -2.00
CA GLU A 47 9.82 -6.28 -0.64
C GLU A 47 10.19 -4.80 -0.43
N GLY A 48 11.34 -4.35 -0.95
CA GLY A 48 11.76 -2.95 -0.88
C GLY A 48 10.81 -1.99 -1.60
N GLU A 49 10.36 -2.36 -2.81
CA GLU A 49 9.36 -1.59 -3.57
C GLU A 49 8.01 -1.53 -2.81
N LEU A 50 7.51 -2.67 -2.32
CA LEU A 50 6.25 -2.77 -1.58
C LEU A 50 6.28 -2.00 -0.25
N GLN A 51 7.40 -2.05 0.47
CA GLN A 51 7.57 -1.30 1.70
C GLN A 51 7.57 0.22 1.44
N THR A 52 8.15 0.66 0.33
CA THR A 52 8.13 2.07 -0.08
C THR A 52 6.70 2.52 -0.39
N ILE A 53 5.96 1.73 -1.17
CA ILE A 53 4.55 2.02 -1.50
C ILE A 53 3.70 2.08 -0.22
N SER A 54 3.89 1.14 0.70
CA SER A 54 3.19 1.09 2.00
C SER A 54 3.44 2.35 2.84
N LYS A 55 4.69 2.84 2.90
CA LYS A 55 5.03 4.11 3.57
C LYS A 55 4.33 5.32 2.93
N MET A 56 4.30 5.39 1.60
CA MET A 56 3.61 6.46 0.88
C MET A 56 2.10 6.46 1.13
N LEU A 57 1.46 5.29 1.07
CA LEU A 57 0.03 5.14 1.35
C LEU A 57 -0.31 5.58 2.77
N ASN A 58 0.47 5.14 3.77
CA ASN A 58 0.28 5.55 5.17
C ASN A 58 0.43 7.07 5.35
N GLY A 59 1.37 7.69 4.63
CA GLY A 59 1.52 9.16 4.60
C GLY A 59 0.26 9.87 4.09
N TRP A 60 -0.33 9.38 3.00
CA TRP A 60 -1.56 9.94 2.43
C TRP A 60 -2.78 9.72 3.30
N ILE A 61 -2.91 8.53 3.90
CA ILE A 61 -3.99 8.22 4.86
C ILE A 61 -3.91 9.15 6.06
N LYS A 62 -2.73 9.31 6.66
CA LYS A 62 -2.50 10.23 7.79
C LYS A 62 -2.85 11.66 7.43
N TYR A 63 -2.41 12.13 6.26
CA TYR A 63 -2.72 13.47 5.77
C TYR A 63 -4.22 13.72 5.64
N ILE A 64 -4.95 12.76 5.07
CA ILE A 64 -6.41 12.86 4.92
C ILE A 64 -7.12 12.79 6.27
N SER A 65 -6.69 11.91 7.18
CA SER A 65 -7.26 11.79 8.53
C SER A 65 -7.12 13.11 9.32
N ILE A 66 -5.94 13.74 9.31
CA ILE A 66 -5.72 15.05 9.96
C ILE A 66 -6.64 16.13 9.38
N ARG A 67 -6.85 16.14 8.06
CA ARG A 67 -7.75 17.09 7.39
C ARG A 67 -9.24 16.82 7.58
N THR A 68 -9.61 15.66 8.11
CA THR A 68 -11.00 15.34 8.47
C THR A 68 -11.27 15.71 9.92
N ASN A 69 -10.30 15.58 10.83
CA ASN A 69 -10.44 15.98 12.25
C ASN A 69 -10.33 17.50 12.49
N ASN A 70 -9.78 18.26 11.53
CA ASN A 70 -9.66 19.72 11.60
C ASN A 70 -10.80 20.47 10.86
N GLN A 71 -11.91 19.79 10.57
CA GLN A 71 -13.18 20.38 10.11
C GLN A 71 -14.27 20.05 11.14
#